data_AF-A0A970NCX3-F1
#
_entry.id   AF-A0A970NCX3-F1
#
_cell.length_a   1.000
_cell.length_b   1.000
_cell.length_c   1.000
_cell.angle_alpha   90.00
_cell.angle_beta   90.00
_cell.angle_gamma   90.00
#
_symmetry.space_group_name_H-M   'P 1'
#
loop_
_entity.id
_entity.type
_entity.pdbx_description
1 polymer ?
#
loop_
_entity_poly.entity_id
_entity_poly.type
_entity_poly.pdbx_seq_one_letter_code
_entity_poly.pdbx_strand_id
1 'polypeptide(L)'
;MKKVIVYGNALLCKMLYYEAIDSADFDIACFAAEKDYLRDRSELLGLPLMIFEEIQDTYPPQDYDMVVLFTGFRRMRERAEKYD
;
A
#
# COMPACT_ATOMS: atom_id res chain seq x y z
N MET A 1 2.98 -18.33 4.12
CA MET A 1 3.01 -16.89 4.47
C MET A 1 2.01 -16.17 3.59
N LYS A 2 1.30 -15.20 4.15
CA LYS A 2 0.43 -14.34 3.34
C LYS A 2 1.28 -13.33 2.58
N LYS A 3 0.87 -12.99 1.37
CA LYS A 3 1.49 -11.86 0.66
C LYS A 3 1.07 -10.55 1.33
N VAL A 4 1.90 -9.55 1.21
CA VAL A 4 1.72 -8.27 1.89
C VAL A 4 1.25 -7.20 0.91
N ILE A 5 0.23 -6.45 1.32
CA ILE A 5 -0.21 -5.22 0.68
C ILE A 5 0.55 -4.06 1.32
N VAL A 6 1.16 -3.21 0.50
CA VAL A 6 1.81 -1.98 0.98
C VAL A 6 0.86 -0.81 0.82
N TYR A 7 0.30 -0.30 1.92
CA TYR A 7 -0.46 0.94 1.90
C TYR A 7 0.49 2.13 1.88
N GLY A 8 0.51 2.83 0.75
CA GLY A 8 1.36 3.98 0.45
C GLY A 8 2.07 3.86 -0.90
N ASN A 9 2.47 5.00 -1.48
CA ASN A 9 3.17 5.07 -2.76
C ASN A 9 4.41 6.00 -2.73
N ALA A 10 4.89 6.32 -1.53
CA ALA A 10 6.01 7.23 -1.29
C ALA A 10 7.37 6.54 -1.38
N LEU A 11 8.45 7.31 -1.16
CA LEU A 11 9.82 6.80 -1.22
C LEU A 11 10.06 5.59 -0.31
N LEU A 12 9.51 5.60 0.91
CA LEU A 12 9.65 4.50 1.86
C LEU A 12 9.04 3.19 1.33
N CYS A 13 7.92 3.25 0.61
CA CYS A 13 7.30 2.09 -0.02
C CYS A 13 8.20 1.48 -1.10
N LYS A 14 8.89 2.34 -1.87
CA LYS A 14 9.87 1.89 -2.88
C LYS A 14 11.09 1.25 -2.23
N MET A 15 11.58 1.82 -1.14
CA MET A 15 12.69 1.24 -0.38
C MET A 15 12.32 -0.15 0.16
N LEU A 16 11.13 -0.30 0.77
CA LEU A 16 10.65 -1.60 1.22
C LEU A 16 10.59 -2.61 0.06
N TYR A 17 10.12 -2.21 -1.12
CA TYR A 17 10.09 -3.09 -2.28
C TYR A 17 11.47 -3.59 -2.69
N TYR A 18 12.47 -2.70 -2.76
CA TYR A 18 13.82 -3.10 -3.14
C TYR A 18 14.51 -4.00 -2.11
N GLU A 19 14.20 -3.84 -0.82
CA GLU A 19 14.65 -4.76 0.23
C GLU A 19 13.92 -6.12 0.17
N ALA A 20 12.67 -6.13 -0.30
CA ALA A 20 11.82 -7.31 -0.33
C ALA A 20 11.97 -8.18 -1.58
N ILE A 21 12.40 -7.62 -2.72
CA ILE A 21 12.32 -8.29 -4.03
C ILE A 21 13.03 -9.66 -4.09
N ASP A 22 14.11 -9.83 -3.33
CA ASP A 22 14.89 -11.08 -3.26
C ASP A 22 14.66 -11.85 -1.94
N SER A 23 13.69 -11.43 -1.13
CA SER A 23 13.37 -12.05 0.16
C SER A 23 12.45 -13.26 0.00
N ALA A 24 12.83 -14.41 0.56
CA ALA A 24 11.96 -15.59 0.62
C ALA A 24 10.82 -15.44 1.65
N ASP A 25 11.01 -14.54 2.62
CA ASP A 25 10.14 -14.35 3.78
C ASP A 25 9.25 -13.11 3.66
N PHE A 26 9.28 -12.37 2.55
CA PHE A 26 8.45 -11.17 2.40
C PHE A 26 8.10 -10.91 0.93
N ASP A 27 6.87 -11.23 0.55
CA ASP A 27 6.38 -11.09 -0.83
C ASP A 27 5.29 -10.01 -0.90
N ILE A 28 5.51 -8.99 -1.73
CA ILE A 28 4.58 -7.87 -1.90
C ILE A 28 3.61 -8.19 -3.03
N ALA A 29 2.32 -8.23 -2.73
CA ALA A 29 1.27 -8.50 -3.71
C ALA A 29 0.90 -7.26 -4.55
N CYS A 30 0.76 -6.10 -3.89
CA CYS A 30 0.37 -4.84 -4.51
C CYS A 30 0.67 -3.65 -3.61
N PHE A 31 0.58 -2.46 -4.20
CA PHE A 31 0.51 -1.20 -3.48
C PHE A 31 -0.94 -0.74 -3.40
N ALA A 32 -1.28 -0.01 -2.35
CA ALA A 32 -2.59 0.59 -2.16
C ALA A 32 -2.46 2.06 -1.81
N ALA A 33 -3.32 2.90 -2.37
CA ALA A 33 -3.46 4.29 -1.97
C ALA A 33 -4.91 4.74 -2.17
N GLU A 34 -5.29 5.85 -1.55
CA GLU A 34 -6.60 6.45 -1.78
C GLU A 34 -6.66 7.02 -3.19
N LYS A 35 -7.85 6.98 -3.80
CA LYS A 35 -8.10 7.39 -5.19
C LYS A 35 -7.44 8.71 -5.59
N ASP A 36 -7.54 9.73 -4.74
CA ASP A 36 -7.00 11.07 -4.99
C ASP A 36 -5.46 11.11 -5.16
N TYR A 37 -4.77 10.09 -4.64
CA TYR A 37 -3.30 9.99 -4.67
C TYR A 37 -2.76 9.06 -5.75
N LEU A 38 -3.62 8.39 -6.54
CA LEU A 38 -3.18 7.49 -7.62
C LEU A 38 -2.68 8.25 -8.86
N ARG A 39 -3.21 9.45 -9.13
CA ARG A 39 -2.88 10.28 -10.32
C ARG A 39 -2.95 9.48 -11.63
N ASP A 40 -4.06 8.75 -11.84
CA ASP A 40 -4.31 7.89 -13.01
C ASP A 40 -3.30 6.75 -13.23
N ARG A 41 -2.46 6.43 -12.24
CA ARG A 41 -1.55 5.28 -12.30
C ARG A 41 -2.23 4.01 -11.82
N SER A 42 -2.05 2.92 -12.57
CA SER A 42 -2.51 1.57 -12.23
C SER A 42 -1.41 0.66 -11.70
N GLU A 43 -0.16 1.10 -11.72
CA GLU A 43 1.00 0.31 -11.31
C GLU A 43 2.07 1.15 -10.59
N LEU A 44 2.87 0.48 -9.77
CA LEU A 44 4.06 1.01 -9.12
C LEU A 44 5.12 -0.10 -9.04
N LEU A 45 6.31 0.15 -9.59
CA LEU A 45 7.43 -0.80 -9.61
C LEU A 45 7.07 -2.17 -10.24
N GLY A 46 6.18 -2.17 -11.24
CA GLY A 46 5.71 -3.39 -11.91
C GLY A 46 4.67 -4.19 -11.14
N LEU A 47 4.24 -3.71 -9.96
CA LEU A 47 3.14 -4.29 -9.19
C LEU A 47 1.86 -3.44 -9.32
N PRO A 48 0.67 -4.04 -9.15
CA PRO A 48 -0.59 -3.31 -9.16
C PRO A 48 -0.62 -2.20 -8.11
N LEU A 49 -1.19 -1.04 -8.48
CA LEU A 49 -1.51 0.05 -7.56
C LEU A 49 -3.03 0.16 -7.44
N MET A 50 -3.57 -0.32 -6.33
CA MET A 50 -4.99 -0.44 -6.10
C MET A 50 -5.56 0.76 -5.35
N ILE A 51 -6.83 1.05 -5.64
CA ILE A 51 -7.65 1.97 -4.85
C ILE A 51 -7.93 1.28 -3.51
N PHE A 52 -7.58 1.93 -2.40
CA PHE A 52 -7.70 1.34 -1.07
C PHE A 52 -9.14 0.97 -0.72
N GLU A 53 -10.11 1.79 -1.11
CA GLU A 53 -11.53 1.60 -0.83
C GLU A 53 -12.08 0.31 -1.46
N GLU A 54 -11.48 -0.16 -2.56
CA GLU A 54 -11.90 -1.33 -3.35
C GLU A 54 -10.99 -2.54 -3.09
N ILE A 55 -10.01 -2.42 -2.18
CA ILE A 55 -8.95 -3.42 -2.07
C ILE A 55 -9.42 -4.75 -1.51
N GLN A 56 -10.45 -4.75 -0.66
CA GLN A 56 -10.97 -5.99 -0.06
C GLN A 56 -11.63 -6.92 -1.08
N ASP A 57 -12.09 -6.38 -2.22
CA ASP A 57 -12.74 -7.15 -3.28
C ASP A 57 -11.75 -8.07 -4.00
N THR A 58 -10.48 -7.67 -4.04
CA THR A 58 -9.40 -8.36 -4.78
C THR A 58 -8.32 -8.93 -3.86
N TYR A 59 -8.12 -8.33 -2.69
CA TYR A 59 -7.12 -8.72 -1.69
C TYR A 59 -7.77 -8.79 -0.30
N PRO A 60 -8.55 -9.84 0.00
CA PRO A 60 -9.28 -9.95 1.26
C PRO A 60 -8.33 -10.17 2.45
N PRO A 61 -8.68 -9.67 3.66
CA PRO A 61 -7.84 -9.79 4.86
C PRO A 61 -7.57 -11.24 5.31
N GLN A 62 -8.37 -12.18 4.80
CA GLN A 62 -8.24 -13.60 5.12
C GLN A 62 -6.98 -14.20 4.47
N ASP A 63 -6.55 -13.64 3.33
CA ASP A 63 -5.49 -14.18 2.48
C ASP A 63 -4.25 -13.27 2.42
N TYR A 64 -4.40 -11.99 2.78
CA TYR A 64 -3.35 -10.98 2.69
C TYR A 64 -3.13 -10.26 4.03
N ASP A 65 -1.86 -9.94 4.30
CA ASP A 65 -1.49 -9.02 5.37
C ASP A 65 -1.29 -7.61 4.78
N MET A 66 -1.37 -6.57 5.61
CA MET A 66 -1.16 -5.18 5.17
C MET A 66 -0.13 -4.49 6.06
N VAL A 67 0.85 -3.85 5.42
CA VAL A 67 1.77 -2.93 6.07
C VAL A 67 1.42 -1.51 5.65
N VAL A 68 1.36 -0.62 6.63
CA VAL A 68 0.98 0.77 6.41
C VAL A 68 2.22 1.65 6.53
N LEU A 69 2.64 2.25 5.42
CA LEU A 69 3.85 3.06 5.35
C LEU A 69 3.50 4.52 5.07
N PHE A 70 3.78 5.38 6.04
CA PHE A 70 3.60 6.83 5.92
C PHE A 70 4.94 7.55 6.04
N THR A 71 5.17 8.49 5.14
CA THR A 71 6.31 9.40 5.21
C THR A 71 5.84 10.77 5.68
N GLY A 72 6.11 11.09 6.95
CA GLY A 72 5.86 12.41 7.54
C GLY A 72 4.64 12.47 8.46
N PHE A 73 4.81 13.12 9.62
CA PHE A 73 3.75 13.34 10.61
C PHE A 73 2.96 14.64 10.36
N ARG A 74 3.26 15.35 9.27
CA ARG A 74 2.52 16.55 8.91
C ARG A 74 1.08 16.14 8.57
N ARG A 75 0.11 16.87 9.12
CA ARG A 75 -1.32 16.71 8.84
C ARG A 75 -1.94 15.40 9.34
N MET A 76 -1.29 14.67 10.26
CA MET A 76 -1.90 13.48 10.89
C MET A 76 -3.24 13.77 11.58
N ARG A 77 -3.46 15.00 12.08
CA ARG A 77 -4.74 15.44 12.65
C ARG A 77 -5.89 15.46 11.64
N GLU A 78 -5.61 15.73 10.38
CA GLU A 78 -6.63 15.78 9.32
C GLU A 78 -7.15 14.38 8.97
N ARG A 79 -6.48 13.31 9.46
CA ARG A 79 -7.04 11.95 9.37
C ARG A 79 -8.33 11.80 10.17
N ALA A 80 -8.57 12.63 11.19
CA ALA A 80 -9.83 12.60 11.92
C ALA A 80 -11.02 12.93 11.00
N GLU A 81 -10.83 13.87 10.06
CA GLU A 81 -11.84 14.30 9.08
C GLU A 81 -12.29 13.17 8.13
N LYS A 82 -11.58 12.03 8.10
CA LYS A 82 -11.99 10.85 7.32
C LYS A 82 -12.98 9.94 8.04
N TYR A 83 -13.12 10.11 9.36
CA TYR A 83 -13.96 9.26 10.21
C TYR A 83 -15.12 10.03 10.85
N ASP A 84 -15.17 11.36 10.67
CA ASP A 84 -16.29 12.24 11.01
C ASP A 84 -17.25 12.38 9.82
#